data_AF-A0A3P3U665-F1
#
_entry.id   AF-A0A3P3U665-F1
#
_cell.length_a   1.000
_cell.length_b   1.000
_cell.length_c   1.000
_cell.angle_alpha   90.00
_cell.angle_beta   90.00
_cell.angle_gamma   90.00
#
_symmetry.space_group_name_H-M   'P 1'
#
loop_
_entity.id
_entity.type
_entity.pdbx_description
1 polymer ?
#
loop_
_entity_poly.entity_id
_entity_poly.type
_entity_poly.pdbx_seq_one_letter_code
_entity_poly.pdbx_strand_id
1 'polypeptide(L)'
;MTMKWFDKKGAVRDERIEQLKNRIYKEIYVLIAIICSVSVFLKTFVLDGQPSMLLEVIILLAGGLYYGIRSIALGIYSDEVEVYEQSSKRSYGKRTLYTGLAIGLTLALLFGIRSAVLYGDESTYLKYFALVFLVSLGLYIPLFAGGLTLMHFMANKLSRRASQNDQE
;
A
#
# COMPACT_ATOMS: atom_id res chain seq x y z
N MET A 1 32.93 -29.24 -15.89
CA MET A 1 32.80 -28.46 -17.14
C MET A 1 31.73 -27.40 -16.91
N THR A 2 32.14 -26.21 -16.48
CA THR A 2 31.25 -25.11 -16.06
C THR A 2 30.78 -24.30 -17.27
N MET A 3 29.47 -24.19 -17.45
CA MET A 3 28.83 -23.45 -18.55
C MET A 3 29.12 -21.94 -18.43
N LYS A 4 30.15 -21.47 -19.13
CA LYS A 4 30.52 -20.06 -19.35
C LYS A 4 29.62 -19.35 -20.38
N TRP A 5 28.35 -19.70 -20.51
CA TRP A 5 27.48 -19.18 -21.58
C TRP A 5 26.58 -18.00 -21.17
N PHE A 6 26.55 -17.64 -19.89
CA PHE A 6 25.78 -16.50 -19.37
C PHE A 6 26.62 -15.30 -18.96
N ASP A 7 27.92 -15.29 -19.26
CA ASP A 7 28.78 -14.15 -18.96
C ASP A 7 28.80 -13.19 -20.18
N LYS A 8 27.66 -12.54 -20.45
CA LYS A 8 27.63 -11.34 -21.33
C LYS A 8 28.19 -10.15 -20.54
N LYS A 9 29.48 -10.21 -20.21
CA LYS A 9 30.26 -9.06 -19.77
C LYS A 9 30.55 -8.19 -20.99
N GLY A 10 29.79 -7.12 -21.16
CA GLY A 10 30.14 -6.05 -22.13
C GLY A 10 29.07 -5.61 -23.12
N ALA A 11 27.79 -5.92 -22.93
CA ALA A 11 26.77 -5.17 -23.65
C ALA A 11 26.61 -3.82 -22.93
N VAL A 12 27.03 -2.71 -23.56
CA VAL A 12 26.67 -1.35 -23.14
C VAL A 12 25.14 -1.33 -23.09
N ARG A 13 24.57 -1.51 -21.90
CA ARG A 13 23.13 -1.47 -21.73
C ARG A 13 22.76 0.01 -21.77
N ASP A 14 21.98 0.38 -22.79
CA ASP A 14 21.48 1.73 -22.92
C ASP A 14 20.59 2.05 -21.72
N GLU A 15 21.04 2.99 -20.89
CA GLU A 15 20.32 3.45 -19.70
C GLU A 15 18.90 3.90 -20.04
N ARG A 16 18.67 4.43 -21.26
CA ARG A 16 17.33 4.83 -21.72
C ARG A 16 16.42 3.61 -21.87
N ILE A 17 16.92 2.52 -22.45
CA ILE A 17 16.14 1.29 -22.64
C ILE A 17 15.82 0.65 -21.29
N GLU A 18 16.75 0.69 -20.34
CA GLU A 18 16.50 0.20 -18.97
C GLU A 18 15.46 1.03 -18.23
N GLN A 19 15.54 2.36 -18.31
CA GLN A 19 14.55 3.26 -17.71
C GLN A 19 13.15 3.01 -18.28
N LEU A 20 13.03 2.81 -19.60
CA LEU A 20 11.76 2.47 -20.24
C LEU A 20 11.21 1.12 -19.76
N LYS A 21 12.06 0.09 -19.62
CA LYS A 21 11.65 -1.20 -19.07
C LYS A 21 11.17 -1.08 -17.63
N ASN A 22 11.89 -0.35 -16.77
CA ASN A 22 11.50 -0.11 -15.39
C ASN A 22 10.17 0.63 -15.28
N ARG A 23 9.90 1.57 -16.19
CA ARG A 23 8.60 2.25 -16.26
C ARG A 23 7.47 1.26 -16.58
N ILE A 24 7.66 0.40 -17.58
CA ILE A 24 6.68 -0.63 -17.96
C ILE A 24 6.43 -1.60 -16.79
N TYR A 25 7.47 -2.04 -16.08
CA TYR A 25 7.30 -2.91 -14.91
C TYR A 25 6.50 -2.23 -13.79
N LYS A 26 6.73 -0.93 -13.56
CA LYS A 26 5.94 -0.15 -12.60
C LYS A 26 4.48 -0.05 -13.01
N GLU A 27 4.21 0.21 -14.29
CA GLU A 27 2.85 0.27 -14.83
C GLU A 27 2.12 -1.07 -14.69
N ILE A 28 2.79 -2.19 -15.01
CA ILE A 28 2.25 -3.54 -14.85
C ILE A 28 1.93 -3.84 -13.38
N TYR A 29 2.84 -3.49 -12.47
CA TYR A 29 2.62 -3.68 -11.03
C TYR A 29 1.37 -2.92 -10.55
N VAL A 30 1.24 -1.65 -10.94
CA VAL A 30 0.06 -0.83 -10.60
C VAL A 30 -1.21 -1.41 -11.21
N LEU A 31 -1.17 -1.88 -12.46
CA LEU A 31 -2.30 -2.50 -13.13
C LEU A 31 -2.77 -3.77 -12.37
N ILE A 32 -1.84 -4.65 -12.01
CA ILE A 32 -2.15 -5.86 -11.23
C ILE A 32 -2.75 -5.49 -9.87
N ALA A 33 -2.17 -4.50 -9.18
CA ALA A 33 -2.70 -4.04 -7.91
C ALA A 33 -4.14 -3.51 -8.03
N ILE A 34 -4.47 -2.77 -9.10
CA ILE A 34 -5.83 -2.29 -9.35
C ILE A 34 -6.77 -3.46 -9.62
N ILE A 35 -6.40 -4.40 -10.49
CA ILE A 35 -7.23 -5.56 -10.83
C ILE A 35 -7.51 -6.41 -9.58
N CYS A 36 -6.49 -6.71 -8.77
CA CYS A 36 -6.67 -7.44 -7.52
C CYS A 36 -7.56 -6.67 -6.53
N SER A 37 -7.37 -5.35 -6.42
CA SER A 37 -8.19 -4.50 -5.52
C SER A 37 -9.66 -4.49 -5.93
N VAL A 38 -9.94 -4.36 -7.23
CA VAL A 38 -11.31 -4.42 -7.78
C VAL A 38 -11.90 -5.82 -7.58
N SER A 39 -11.13 -6.88 -7.80
CA SER A 39 -11.58 -8.26 -7.54
C SER A 39 -12.00 -8.47 -6.09
N VAL A 40 -11.16 -8.06 -5.13
CA VAL A 40 -11.48 -8.14 -3.69
C VAL A 40 -12.73 -7.33 -3.38
N PHE A 41 -12.86 -6.12 -3.92
CA PHE A 41 -14.04 -5.28 -3.70
C PHE A 41 -15.33 -5.94 -4.20
N LEU A 42 -15.34 -6.45 -5.44
CA LEU A 42 -16.51 -7.12 -6.01
C LEU A 42 -16.89 -8.40 -5.26
N LYS A 43 -15.91 -9.23 -4.90
CA LYS A 43 -16.11 -10.45 -4.09
C LYS A 43 -16.64 -10.14 -2.69
N THR A 44 -16.25 -8.99 -2.15
CA THR A 44 -16.63 -8.60 -0.80
C THR A 44 -18.04 -8.01 -0.77
N PHE A 45 -18.42 -7.17 -1.75
CA PHE A 45 -19.65 -6.37 -1.68
C PHE A 45 -20.76 -6.75 -2.66
N VAL A 46 -20.43 -7.42 -3.78
CA VAL A 46 -21.39 -7.66 -4.87
C VAL A 46 -21.73 -9.15 -5.00
N LEU A 47 -20.74 -10.02 -4.84
CA LEU A 47 -20.97 -11.46 -4.96
C LEU A 47 -21.48 -12.04 -3.64
N ASP A 48 -22.65 -12.67 -3.71
CA ASP A 48 -23.14 -13.54 -2.65
C ASP A 48 -22.50 -14.93 -2.72
N GLY A 49 -22.19 -15.51 -1.56
CA GLY A 49 -21.27 -16.63 -1.41
C GLY A 49 -19.93 -16.14 -0.88
N GLN A 50 -19.14 -16.99 -0.23
CA GLN A 50 -17.81 -16.61 0.28
C GLN A 50 -16.73 -17.08 -0.72
N PRO A 51 -16.60 -16.47 -1.92
CA PRO A 51 -15.56 -16.88 -2.85
C PRO A 51 -14.20 -16.59 -2.22
N SER A 52 -13.26 -17.52 -2.41
CA SER A 52 -11.89 -17.30 -1.94
C SER A 52 -11.30 -16.04 -2.59
N MET A 53 -10.87 -15.11 -1.75
CA MET A 53 -10.13 -13.89 -2.11
C MET A 53 -8.67 -13.95 -1.63
N LEU A 54 -8.23 -15.13 -1.18
CA LEU A 54 -6.96 -15.33 -0.49
C LEU A 54 -5.78 -14.99 -1.41
N LEU A 55 -5.84 -15.37 -2.69
CA LEU A 55 -4.75 -15.10 -3.63
C LEU A 55 -4.60 -13.61 -3.92
N GLU A 56 -5.71 -12.88 -4.14
CA GLU A 56 -5.66 -11.45 -4.41
C GLU A 56 -5.10 -10.68 -3.20
N VAL A 57 -5.52 -11.07 -1.99
CA VAL A 57 -4.99 -10.48 -0.76
C VAL A 57 -3.51 -10.81 -0.59
N ILE A 58 -3.07 -12.04 -0.87
CA ILE A 58 -1.64 -12.40 -0.83
C ILE A 58 -0.83 -11.57 -1.83
N ILE A 59 -1.30 -11.43 -3.07
CA ILE A 59 -0.58 -10.66 -4.11
C ILE A 59 -0.42 -9.20 -3.68
N LEU A 60 -1.49 -8.59 -3.16
CA LEU A 60 -1.47 -7.21 -2.67
C LEU A 60 -0.55 -7.04 -1.46
N LEU A 61 -0.66 -7.92 -0.45
CA LEU A 61 0.12 -7.84 0.77
C LEU A 61 1.60 -8.17 0.52
N ALA A 62 1.90 -9.32 -0.09
CA ALA A 62 3.27 -9.74 -0.36
C ALA A 62 3.97 -8.78 -1.33
N GLY A 63 3.27 -8.34 -2.39
CA GLY A 63 3.81 -7.38 -3.34
C GLY A 63 4.09 -6.02 -2.71
N GLY A 64 3.14 -5.50 -1.90
CA GLY A 64 3.30 -4.24 -1.18
C GLY A 64 4.42 -4.29 -0.14
N LEU A 65 4.50 -5.38 0.65
CA LEU A 65 5.54 -5.57 1.65
C LEU A 65 6.92 -5.71 1.01
N TYR A 66 7.06 -6.50 -0.06
CA TYR A 66 8.32 -6.65 -0.77
C TYR A 66 8.81 -5.31 -1.31
N TYR A 67 7.94 -4.54 -1.96
CA TYR A 67 8.28 -3.20 -2.44
C TYR A 67 8.70 -2.29 -1.29
N GLY A 68 7.93 -2.24 -0.20
CA GLY A 68 8.22 -1.41 0.96
C GLY A 68 9.57 -1.75 1.59
N ILE A 69 9.83 -3.02 1.91
CA ILE A 69 11.08 -3.47 2.52
C ILE A 69 12.26 -3.17 1.58
N ARG A 70 12.13 -3.47 0.28
CA ARG A 70 13.19 -3.23 -0.69
C ARG A 70 13.47 -1.74 -0.88
N SER A 71 12.45 -0.90 -0.87
CA SER A 71 12.60 0.56 -1.00
C SER A 71 13.35 1.17 0.19
N ILE A 72 13.14 0.65 1.40
CA ILE A 72 13.86 1.07 2.61
C ILE A 72 15.31 0.56 2.56
N ALA A 73 15.50 -0.71 2.18
CA ALA A 73 16.83 -1.32 2.14
C ALA A 73 17.76 -0.66 1.12
N LEU A 74 17.21 -0.11 0.03
CA LEU A 74 17.98 0.58 -1.00
C LEU A 74 18.12 2.10 -0.76
N GLY A 75 17.64 2.63 0.38
CA GLY A 75 17.69 4.08 0.64
C GLY A 75 16.70 4.93 -0.18
N ILE A 76 16.06 4.36 -1.21
CA ILE A 76 15.16 5.07 -2.15
C ILE A 76 14.01 5.76 -1.42
N TYR A 77 13.51 5.16 -0.33
CA TYR A 77 12.39 5.74 0.40
C TYR A 77 12.70 7.11 1.00
N SER A 78 13.89 7.30 1.57
CA SER A 78 14.32 8.59 2.11
C SER A 78 14.54 9.64 1.02
N ASP A 79 15.08 9.21 -0.11
CA ASP A 79 15.33 10.09 -1.26
C ASP A 79 13.99 10.58 -1.86
N GLU A 80 13.00 9.70 -1.99
CA GLU A 80 11.64 10.08 -2.43
C GLU A 80 10.98 11.09 -1.47
N VAL A 81 11.17 10.91 -0.16
CA VAL A 81 10.65 11.84 0.85
C VAL A 81 11.33 13.20 0.72
N GLU A 82 12.65 13.24 0.58
CA GLU A 82 13.41 14.48 0.44
C GLU A 82 13.02 15.25 -0.82
N VAL A 83 12.94 14.58 -1.97
CA VAL A 83 12.49 15.19 -3.24
C VAL A 83 11.06 15.72 -3.11
N TYR A 84 10.19 15.00 -2.41
CA TYR A 84 8.82 15.46 -2.17
C TYR A 84 8.77 16.69 -1.26
N GLU A 85 9.57 16.73 -0.19
CA GLU A 85 9.61 17.88 0.72
C GLU A 85 10.27 19.11 0.08
N GLN A 86 11.21 18.94 -0.84
CA GLN A 86 11.77 20.04 -1.64
C GLN A 86 10.77 20.59 -2.66
N SER A 87 9.95 19.73 -3.28
CA SER A 87 8.99 20.13 -4.33
C SER A 87 7.62 20.57 -3.79
N SER A 88 7.25 20.19 -2.56
CA SER A 88 5.93 20.44 -1.98
C SER A 88 6.01 21.22 -0.67
N LYS A 89 5.13 22.22 -0.51
CA LYS A 89 4.97 22.95 0.78
C LYS A 89 4.41 22.08 1.91
N ARG A 90 3.88 20.88 1.62
CA ARG A 90 3.29 19.98 2.63
C ARG A 90 4.26 18.84 2.90
N SER A 91 4.61 18.63 4.17
CA SER A 91 5.45 17.49 4.59
C SER A 91 4.80 16.15 4.23
N TYR A 92 5.64 15.21 3.80
CA TYR A 92 5.24 13.86 3.44
C TYR A 92 4.53 13.15 4.61
N GLY A 93 4.98 13.38 5.84
CA GLY A 93 4.36 12.81 7.04
C GLY A 93 2.92 13.26 7.26
N LYS A 94 2.60 14.54 6.98
CA LYS A 94 1.21 15.05 7.08
C LYS A 94 0.33 14.40 6.01
N ARG A 95 0.85 14.23 4.79
CA ARG A 95 0.12 13.53 3.71
C ARG A 95 -0.18 12.09 4.11
N THR A 96 0.80 11.36 4.64
CA THR A 96 0.61 9.99 5.14
C THR A 96 -0.44 9.93 6.23
N LEU A 97 -0.42 10.86 7.19
CA LEU A 97 -1.44 10.95 8.23
C LEU A 97 -2.85 11.14 7.65
N TYR A 98 -3.05 12.12 6.78
CA TYR A 98 -4.35 12.37 6.15
C TYR A 98 -4.82 11.19 5.29
N THR A 99 -3.89 10.50 4.64
CA THR A 99 -4.20 9.31 3.84
C THR A 99 -4.68 8.17 4.75
N GLY A 100 -4.01 7.93 5.87
CA GLY A 100 -4.44 6.96 6.88
C GLY A 100 -5.79 7.30 7.50
N LEU A 101 -6.05 8.58 7.80
CA LEU A 101 -7.36 9.05 8.27
C LEU A 101 -8.46 8.79 7.24
N ALA A 102 -8.21 9.11 5.97
CA ALA A 102 -9.17 8.90 4.90
C ALA A 102 -9.49 7.41 4.70
N ILE A 103 -8.48 6.53 4.74
CA ILE A 103 -8.66 5.07 4.65
C ILE A 103 -9.46 4.55 5.85
N GLY A 104 -9.08 4.94 7.07
CA GLY A 104 -9.75 4.49 8.29
C GLY A 104 -11.23 4.92 8.33
N LEU A 105 -11.53 6.16 7.95
CA LEU A 105 -12.90 6.66 7.87
C LEU A 105 -13.71 5.94 6.78
N THR A 106 -13.12 5.73 5.60
CA THR A 106 -13.78 5.03 4.48
C THR A 106 -14.13 3.59 4.89
N LEU A 107 -13.21 2.86 5.52
CA LEU A 107 -13.47 1.51 6.00
C LEU A 107 -14.54 1.48 7.10
N ALA A 108 -14.49 2.42 8.05
CA ALA A 108 -15.52 2.51 9.09
C ALA A 108 -16.91 2.72 8.49
N LEU A 109 -17.04 3.61 7.51
CA LEU A 109 -18.30 3.81 6.78
C LEU A 109 -18.75 2.55 6.05
N LEU A 110 -17.86 1.89 5.31
CA LEU A 110 -18.19 0.68 4.56
C LEU A 110 -18.69 -0.44 5.48
N PHE A 111 -18.02 -0.69 6.60
CA PHE A 111 -18.44 -1.72 7.55
C PHE A 111 -19.71 -1.34 8.30
N GLY A 112 -19.88 -0.07 8.66
CA GLY A 112 -21.12 0.44 9.25
C GLY A 112 -22.31 0.23 8.32
N ILE A 113 -22.20 0.66 7.05
CA ILE A 113 -23.26 0.49 6.04
C ILE A 113 -23.56 -0.99 5.83
N ARG A 114 -22.53 -1.82 5.63
CA ARG A 114 -22.71 -3.25 5.42
C ARG A 114 -23.40 -3.92 6.61
N SER A 115 -23.02 -3.56 7.84
CA SER A 115 -23.65 -4.10 9.04
C SER A 115 -25.12 -3.73 9.12
N ALA A 116 -25.48 -2.48 8.79
CA ALA A 116 -26.86 -2.04 8.76
C ALA A 116 -27.67 -2.82 7.71
N VAL A 117 -27.14 -2.98 6.49
CA VAL A 117 -27.82 -3.69 5.40
C VAL A 117 -27.99 -5.18 5.72
N LEU A 118 -26.99 -5.80 6.36
CA LEU A 118 -26.97 -7.25 6.58
C LEU A 118 -27.72 -7.69 7.84
N TYR A 119 -27.73 -6.86 8.90
CA TYR A 119 -28.25 -7.23 10.22
C TYR A 119 -29.36 -6.30 10.73
N GLY A 120 -29.63 -5.20 10.05
CA GLY A 120 -30.68 -4.26 10.42
C GLY A 120 -32.05 -4.66 9.89
N ASP A 121 -33.07 -4.45 10.72
CA ASP A 121 -34.48 -4.45 10.38
C ASP A 121 -35.03 -3.00 10.43
N GLU A 122 -36.28 -2.78 10.02
CA GLU A 122 -36.92 -1.46 9.88
C GLU A 122 -36.70 -0.49 11.06
N SER A 123 -36.60 -1.01 12.29
CA SER A 123 -36.37 -0.21 13.51
C SER A 123 -34.94 -0.24 14.06
N THR A 124 -34.06 -1.10 13.55
CA THR A 124 -32.72 -1.36 14.09
C THR A 124 -31.58 -0.99 13.15
N TYR A 125 -31.84 -0.65 11.88
CA TYR A 125 -30.84 -0.21 10.90
C TYR A 125 -29.86 0.84 11.45
N LEU A 126 -30.37 1.91 12.05
CA LEU A 126 -29.55 2.98 12.60
C LEU A 126 -28.69 2.54 13.79
N LYS A 127 -29.18 1.58 14.59
CA LYS A 127 -28.45 1.05 15.75
C LYS A 127 -27.24 0.22 15.31
N TYR A 128 -27.43 -0.69 14.34
CA TYR A 128 -26.34 -1.50 13.80
C TYR A 128 -25.32 -0.66 13.04
N PHE A 129 -25.78 0.29 12.22
CA PHE A 129 -24.90 1.27 11.58
C PHE A 129 -24.03 1.99 12.61
N ALA A 130 -24.65 2.66 13.59
CA ALA A 130 -23.94 3.51 14.54
C ALA A 130 -22.97 2.70 15.42
N LEU A 131 -23.38 1.53 15.89
CA LEU A 131 -22.53 0.67 16.72
C LEU A 131 -21.27 0.23 15.96
N VAL A 132 -21.44 -0.35 14.77
CA VAL A 132 -20.29 -0.85 14.00
C VAL A 132 -19.45 0.30 13.47
N PHE A 133 -20.06 1.40 13.05
CA PHE A 133 -19.36 2.60 12.60
C PHE A 133 -18.47 3.19 13.69
N LEU A 134 -18.99 3.38 14.92
CA LEU A 134 -18.24 3.95 16.04
C LEU A 134 -17.10 3.03 16.51
N VAL A 135 -17.36 1.73 16.62
CA VAL A 135 -16.32 0.74 16.96
C VAL A 135 -15.24 0.71 15.87
N SER A 136 -15.64 0.70 14.60
CA SER A 136 -14.73 0.70 13.45
C SER A 136 -13.92 1.99 13.36
N LEU A 137 -14.50 3.15 13.67
CA LEU A 137 -13.77 4.41 13.78
C LEU A 137 -12.66 4.30 14.84
N GLY A 138 -13.02 3.85 16.04
CA GLY A 138 -12.09 3.69 17.16
C GLY A 138 -10.95 2.71 16.87
N LEU A 139 -11.16 1.72 16.01
CA LEU A 139 -10.16 0.71 15.66
C LEU A 139 -9.34 1.10 14.41
N TYR A 140 -9.99 1.41 13.29
CA TYR A 140 -9.32 1.61 12.01
C TYR A 140 -8.62 2.96 11.90
N ILE A 141 -9.13 4.03 12.52
CA ILE A 141 -8.43 5.32 12.51
C ILE A 141 -7.04 5.21 13.14
N PRO A 142 -6.88 4.78 14.41
CA PRO A 142 -5.54 4.70 15.00
C PRO A 142 -4.68 3.66 14.31
N LEU A 143 -5.26 2.55 13.85
CA LEU A 143 -4.52 1.53 13.10
C LEU A 143 -3.92 2.08 11.80
N PHE A 144 -4.70 2.79 10.98
CA PHE A 144 -4.22 3.29 9.69
C PHE A 144 -3.49 4.63 9.83
N ALA A 145 -4.04 5.62 10.52
CA ALA A 145 -3.37 6.91 10.71
C ALA A 145 -2.12 6.78 11.58
N GLY A 146 -2.24 6.16 12.75
CA GLY A 146 -1.12 5.91 13.66
C GLY A 146 -0.12 4.92 13.09
N GLY A 147 -0.59 3.76 12.60
CA GLY A 147 0.28 2.74 12.03
C GLY A 147 1.06 3.23 10.81
N LEU A 148 0.43 3.94 9.86
CA LEU A 148 1.13 4.45 8.68
C LEU A 148 2.12 5.57 9.02
N THR A 149 1.80 6.44 9.97
CA THR A 149 2.75 7.48 10.40
C THR A 149 3.96 6.89 11.13
N LEU A 150 3.75 5.89 11.99
CA LEU A 150 4.84 5.13 12.62
C LEU A 150 5.70 4.40 11.59
N MET A 151 5.07 3.70 10.64
CA MET A 151 5.77 3.04 9.53
C MET A 151 6.59 4.03 8.72
N HIS A 152 6.03 5.20 8.38
CA HIS A 152 6.77 6.26 7.68
C HIS A 152 8.00 6.72 8.47
N PHE A 153 7.85 6.97 9.77
CA PHE A 153 8.96 7.40 10.62
C PHE A 153 10.07 6.33 10.69
N MET A 154 9.70 5.06 10.87
CA MET A 154 10.64 3.94 10.88
C MET A 154 11.33 3.78 9.52
N ALA A 155 10.57 3.80 8.43
CA ALA A 155 11.05 3.66 7.06
C ALA A 155 12.05 4.77 6.73
N ASN A 156 11.72 6.03 7.02
CA ASN A 156 12.61 7.15 6.76
C ASN A 156 13.91 7.04 7.57
N LYS A 157 13.82 6.66 8.86
CA LYS A 157 15.01 6.49 9.72
C LYS A 157 15.92 5.35 9.24
N LEU A 158 15.35 4.22 8.85
CA LEU A 158 16.11 3.06 8.36
C LEU A 158 16.71 3.31 6.98
N SER A 159 15.94 3.91 6.08
CA SER A 159 16.37 4.25 4.73
C SER A 159 17.56 5.22 4.72
N ARG A 160 17.54 6.24 5.58
CA ARG A 160 18.67 7.18 5.73
C ARG A 160 19.95 6.49 6.19
N ARG A 161 19.85 5.50 7.08
CA ARG A 161 21.03 4.71 7.51
C ARG A 161 21.58 3.84 6.39
N ALA A 162 20.70 3.23 5.58
CA ALA A 162 21.12 2.46 4.43
C ALA A 162 21.85 3.33 3.40
N SER A 163 21.33 4.53 3.10
CA SER A 163 21.95 5.49 2.18
C SER A 163 23.31 6.00 2.70
N GLN A 164 23.47 6.22 4.01
CA GLN A 164 24.74 6.64 4.60
C GLN A 164 25.82 5.55 4.54
N ASN A 165 25.46 4.28 4.78
CA ASN A 165 26.40 3.17 4.71
C ASN A 165 26.90 2.87 3.28
N ASP A 166 26.15 3.24 2.24
CA ASP A 166 26.58 3.10 0.85
C ASP A 166 27.60 4.19 0.42
N GLN A 167 27.78 5.25 1.22
CA GLN A 167 28.73 6.34 0.97
C GLN A 167 30.08 6.17 1.68
N GLU A 168 30.21 5.21 2.61
CA GLU A 168 31.47 4.84 3.30
C GLU A 168 32.18 3.67 2.60
#